data_AF-A0A0A1MJW2-F1
#
_entry.id   AF-A0A0A1MJW2-F1
#
_cell.length_a   1.000
_cell.length_b   1.000
_cell.length_c   1.000
_cell.angle_alpha   90.00
_cell.angle_beta   90.00
_cell.angle_gamma   90.00
#
_symmetry.space_group_name_H-M   'P 1'
#
loop_
_entity.id
_entity.type
_entity.pdbx_description
1 polymer ?
#
loop_
_entity_poly.entity_id
_entity_poly.type
_entity_poly.pdbx_seq_one_letter_code
_entity_poly.pdbx_strand_id
1 'polypeptide(L)' 'MIKVSLCMIVKNEEEVMRQCLDSVKDLCEEIIIVDTGSTDKTKEIAREYTDKVIDFKWIDDFSAARNIA' A
#
# COMPACT_ATOMS: atom_id res chain seq x y z
N MET A 1 -14.90 19.71 -4.20
CA MET A 1 -13.52 19.36 -3.84
C MET A 1 -13.26 17.98 -4.45
N ILE A 2 -12.14 17.79 -5.15
CA ILE A 2 -11.81 16.50 -5.78
C ILE A 2 -11.21 15.60 -4.70
N LYS A 3 -11.67 14.35 -4.64
CA LYS A 3 -11.13 13.34 -3.73
C LYS A 3 -10.10 12.49 -4.48
N VAL A 4 -8.98 12.21 -3.84
CA VAL A 4 -7.90 11.38 -4.40
C VAL A 4 -7.58 10.26 -3.41
N SER A 5 -7.54 9.04 -3.93
CA SER A 5 -7.10 7.85 -3.21
C SER A 5 -5.71 7.44 -3.73
N LEU A 6 -4.81 7.12 -2.82
CA LEU A 6 -3.52 6.49 -3.10
C LEU A 6 -3.71 4.97 -3.05
N CYS A 7 -3.61 4.30 -4.20
CA CYS A 7 -3.61 2.84 -4.27
C CYS A 7 -2.20 2.34 -4.60
N MET A 8 -1.63 1.50 -3.73
CA MET A 8 -0.27 0.96 -3.90
C MET A 8 -0.29 -0.56 -3.83
N ILE A 9 0.53 -1.19 -4.68
CA ILE A 9 0.88 -2.61 -4.58
C ILE A 9 2.31 -2.66 -4.04
N VAL A 10 2.55 -3.42 -2.97
CA VAL A 10 3.84 -3.42 -2.27
C VAL A 10 4.34 -4.85 -2.01
N LYS A 11 5.66 -4.98 -1.87
CA LYS A 11 6.34 -6.20 -1.42
C LYS A 11 7.74 -5.90 -0.90
N ASN A 12 7.98 -6.13 0.39
CA ASN A 12 9.28 -5.98 1.04
C ASN A 12 9.93 -4.60 0.83
N GLU A 13 9.20 -3.53 1.16
CA GLU A 13 9.60 -2.13 1.01
C GLU A 13 9.84 -1.44 2.37
N GLU A 14 10.19 -2.17 3.44
CA GLU A 14 10.29 -1.59 4.79
C GLU A 14 11.27 -0.41 4.89
N GLU A 15 12.31 -0.38 4.05
CA GLU A 15 13.33 0.66 4.02
C GLU A 15 12.79 2.01 3.52
N VAL A 16 11.77 2.00 2.65
CA VAL A 16 11.28 3.20 1.95
C VAL A 16 9.82 3.52 2.22
N MET A 17 9.04 2.55 2.73
CA MET A 17 7.59 2.67 2.91
C MET A 17 7.20 3.92 3.70
N ARG A 18 7.88 4.18 4.82
CA ARG A 18 7.60 5.33 5.70
C ARG A 18 7.84 6.65 4.98
N GLN A 19 9.00 6.81 4.36
CA GLN A 19 9.36 8.02 3.61
C GLN A 19 8.37 8.27 2.46
N CYS A 20 7.99 7.21 1.73
CA CYS A 20 7.03 7.31 0.65
C CYS A 20 5.68 7.83 1.15
N LEU A 21 5.08 7.17 2.15
CA LEU A 21 3.77 7.54 2.69
C LEU A 21 3.78 8.92 3.36
N ASP A 22 4.84 9.28 4.08
CA ASP A 22 4.99 10.62 4.68
C ASP A 22 4.97 11.74 3.63
N SER A 23 5.48 11.47 2.41
CA SER A 23 5.53 12.48 1.35
C SER A 23 4.18 12.78 0.68
N VAL A 24 3.19 11.89 0.83
CA VAL A 24 1.91 11.96 0.09
C VAL A 24 0.66 11.92 0.97
N LYS A 25 0.76 11.55 2.25
CA LYS A 25 -0.39 11.38 3.16
C LYS A 25 -1.28 12.62 3.26
N ASP A 26 -0.70 13.82 3.18
CA ASP A 26 -1.45 15.08 3.30
C ASP A 26 -2.10 15.51 1.97
N LEU A 27 -1.84 14.77 0.88
CA LEU A 27 -2.36 15.05 -0.47
C LEU A 27 -3.52 14.12 -0.87
N CYS A 28 -3.76 13.05 -0.12
CA CYS A 28 -4.80 12.06 -0.40
C CYS A 28 -5.76 11.92 0.78
N GLU A 29 -7.02 11.63 0.49
CA GLU A 29 -8.04 11.40 1.53
C GLU A 29 -8.09 9.93 1.98
N GLU A 30 -7.48 9.03 1.19
CA GLU A 30 -7.54 7.60 1.39
C GLU A 30 -6.25 6.94 0.89
N ILE A 31 -5.76 5.97 1.65
CA ILE A 31 -4.62 5.13 1.29
C ILE A 31 -5.07 3.67 1.33
N ILE A 32 -4.85 2.95 0.23
CA ILE A 32 -5.14 1.52 0.08
C ILE A 32 -3.84 0.82 -0.31
N ILE A 33 -3.43 -0.15 0.49
CA ILE A 33 -2.20 -0.91 0.29
C ILE A 33 -2.56 -2.36 -0.01
N VAL A 34 -2.12 -2.87 -1.16
CA VAL A 34 -2.19 -4.29 -1.53
C VAL A 34 -0.81 -4.90 -1.32
N ASP A 35 -0.65 -5.69 -0.25
CA ASP A 35 0.59 -6.39 0.03
C ASP A 35 0.63 -7.73 -0.69
N THR A 36 1.67 -7.96 -1.51
CA THR A 36 1.78 -9.18 -2.34
C THR A 36 2.52 -10.33 -1.67
N GLY A 37 2.61 -10.31 -0.34
CA GLY A 37 3.32 -11.29 0.48
C GLY A 37 4.67 -10.77 0.98
N SER A 38 4.66 -9.61 1.64
CA SER A 38 5.84 -9.13 2.36
C SER A 38 6.17 -10.04 3.55
N THR A 39 7.46 -10.25 3.77
CA THR A 39 8.04 -11.02 4.88
C THR A 39 8.80 -10.15 5.87
N ASP A 40 8.84 -8.85 5.61
CA ASP A 40 9.50 -7.82 6.41
C ASP A 40 8.44 -6.94 7.13
N LYS A 41 8.84 -5.78 7.65
CA LYS A 41 7.94 -4.87 8.38
C LYS A 41 7.06 -3.99 7.49
N THR A 42 7.02 -4.19 6.17
CA THR A 42 6.23 -3.37 5.24
C THR A 42 4.78 -3.23 5.69
N LYS A 43 4.14 -4.33 6.09
CA LYS A 43 2.74 -4.31 6.57
C LYS A 43 2.56 -3.63 7.91
N GLU A 44 3.54 -3.73 8.80
CA GLU A 44 3.50 -3.06 10.10
C GLU A 44 3.54 -1.55 9.88
N ILE A 45 4.46 -1.08 9.04
CA ILE A 45 4.59 0.34 8.68
C ILE A 45 3.32 0.82 7.97
N ALA A 46 2.80 0.08 6.98
CA ALA A 46 1.58 0.45 6.25
C ALA A 46 0.37 0.67 7.18
N ARG A 47 0.22 -0.17 8.21
CA ARG A 47 -0.88 -0.08 9.19
C ARG A 47 -0.82 1.15 10.08
N GLU A 48 0.32 1.83 10.17
CA GLU A 48 0.40 3.11 10.87
C GLU A 48 -0.28 4.25 10.09
N TYR A 49 -0.50 4.08 8.78
CA TYR A 49 -1.07 5.10 7.90
C TYR A 49 -2.51 4.80 7.46
N THR A 50 -2.90 3.53 7.42
CA THR A 50 -4.24 3.12 7.00
C THR A 50 -4.61 1.74 7.54
N ASP A 51 -5.88 1.55 7.84
CA ASP A 51 -6.44 0.22 8.15
C ASP A 51 -6.68 -0.62 6.87
N LYS A 52 -6.60 -0.01 5.68
CA LYS A 52 -6.86 -0.65 4.38
C LYS A 52 -5.60 -1.31 3.81
N VAL A 53 -5.06 -2.28 4.55
CA VAL A 53 -3.96 -3.14 4.12
C VAL A 53 -4.51 -4.51 3.74
N ILE A 54 -4.50 -4.82 2.44
CA ILE A 54 -5.08 -6.02 1.84
C ILE A 54 -3.95 -7.00 1.52
N ASP A 55 -3.98 -8.19 2.11
CA ASP A 55 -3.09 -9.28 1.73
C ASP A 55 -3.57 -9.92 0.42
N PHE A 56 -2.70 -9.93 -0.60
CA PHE A 56 -2.92 -10.62 -1.87
C PHE A 56 -1.78 -11.59 -2.12
N LYS A 57 -2.07 -12.88 -2.30
CA LYS A 57 -1.03 -13.83 -2.68
C LYS A 57 -0.58 -13.54 -4.12
N TRP A 58 0.72 -13.29 -4.32
CA TRP A 58 1.27 -13.13 -5.67
C TRP A 58 1.01 -14.38 -6.53
N ILE A 59 0.49 -14.16 -7.74
CA ILE A 59 0.12 -15.20 -8.71
C ILE A 59 0.69 -14.93 -10.12
N ASP A 60 1.80 -14.16 -10.19
CA ASP A 60 2.41 -13.73 -11.46
C ASP A 60 1.47 -12.89 -12.36
N ASP A 61 0.51 -12.19 -11.74
CA ASP A 61 -0.40 -11.24 -12.40
C ASP A 61 -0.46 -9.92 -11.64
N PHE A 62 0.21 -8.91 -12.18
CA PHE A 62 0.19 -7.55 -11.65
C PHE A 62 -1.20 -6.90 -11.72
N SER A 63 -1.95 -7.17 -12.79
CA SER A 63 -3.27 -6.59 -13.00
C SER A 63 -4.27 -7.13 -11.98
N ALA A 64 -4.16 -8.42 -11.63
CA ALA A 64 -4.97 -9.01 -10.58
C ALA A 64 -4.75 -8.32 -9.23
N ALA A 65 -3.49 -8.09 -8.83
CA ALA A 65 -3.18 -7.37 -7.59
C ALA A 65 -3.68 -5.91 -7.64
N ARG A 66 -3.49 -5.22 -8.76
CA ARG A 66 -3.91 -3.82 -8.94
C ARG A 66 -5.42 -3.64 -8.83
N ASN A 67 -6.19 -4.52 -9.44
CA ASN A 67 -7.64 -4.35 -9.59
C ASN A 67 -8.44 -4.75 -8.33
N ILE A 68 -7.76 -5.02 -7.21
CA ILE A 68 -8.37 -5.25 -5.89
C ILE A 68 -8.60 -3.93 -5.14
N ALA A 69 -7.80 -2.91 -5.45
CA ALA A 69 -7.79 -1.60 -4.79
C ALA A 69 -8.39 -0.50 -5.68
#